data_AF-A0A6B3FRA7-F1
#
_entry.id   AF-A0A6B3FRA7-F1
#
_cell.length_a   1.000
_cell.length_b   1.000
_cell.length_c   1.000
_cell.angle_alpha   90.00
_cell.angle_beta   90.00
_cell.angle_gamma   90.00
#
_symmetry.space_group_name_H-M   'P 1'
#
loop_
_entity.id
_entity.type
_entity.pdbx_description
1 polymer ?
#
loop_
_entity_poly.entity_id
_entity_poly.type
_entity_poly.pdbx_seq_one_letter_code
_entity_poly.pdbx_strand_id
1 'polypeptide(L)'
;ILAANSWMQHPVGYRINEERGRAELTDFWRVLTQDTAVTQFFHTITAAFLVGGAFMVGIAAFHLARKKHIPVMRTSLRLGLITVVVAGLLTAVSGDSLAKVMFRQQPMKMAAAEALWDGQERAPFSIFAYGDVSEGHNSVEISLPGVLSFLANNDPNSYVPGINDINKESQEKYGPGDYRPN
;
A
#
# COMPACT_ATOMS: atom_id res chain seq x y z
N ILE A 1 -6.59 16.11 -1.75
CA ILE A 1 -5.68 15.63 -0.69
C ILE A 1 -4.79 14.49 -1.15
N LEU A 2 -5.33 13.43 -1.77
CA LEU A 2 -4.53 12.26 -2.19
C LEU A 2 -3.46 12.62 -3.21
N ALA A 3 -3.76 13.45 -4.21
CA ALA A 3 -2.75 13.92 -5.17
C ALA A 3 -1.54 14.61 -4.51
N ALA A 4 -1.76 15.36 -3.41
CA ALA A 4 -0.68 15.98 -2.67
C ALA A 4 0.20 14.95 -1.94
N ASN A 5 -0.43 13.96 -1.27
CA ASN A 5 0.30 12.87 -0.64
C ASN A 5 1.06 12.00 -1.65
N SER A 6 0.46 11.73 -2.82
CA SER A 6 1.12 11.01 -3.90
C SER A 6 2.30 11.78 -4.48
N TRP A 7 2.21 13.11 -4.58
CA TRP A 7 3.34 13.96 -4.98
C TRP A 7 4.49 13.94 -3.97
N MET A 8 4.19 13.88 -2.66
CA MET A 8 5.23 13.71 -1.62
C MET A 8 5.96 12.36 -1.74
N GLN A 9 5.28 11.32 -2.23
CA GLN A 9 5.86 9.98 -2.42
C GLN A 9 6.64 9.85 -3.73
N HIS A 10 6.14 10.49 -4.80
CA HIS A 10 6.71 10.47 -6.14
C HIS A 10 6.50 11.84 -6.80
N PRO A 11 7.45 12.78 -6.65
CA PRO A 11 7.26 14.14 -7.13
C PRO A 11 7.45 14.21 -8.65
N VAL A 12 6.47 14.77 -9.35
CA VAL A 12 6.47 14.99 -10.81
C VAL A 12 5.93 16.38 -11.13
N GLY A 13 6.07 16.82 -12.39
CA GLY A 13 5.48 18.08 -12.86
C GLY A 13 6.01 19.32 -12.12
N TYR A 14 7.27 19.27 -11.68
CA TYR A 14 7.95 20.37 -11.00
C TYR A 14 9.34 20.62 -11.60
N ARG A 15 9.91 21.79 -11.29
CA ARG A 15 11.34 22.10 -11.45
C ARG A 15 11.87 22.68 -10.14
N ILE A 16 13.15 22.47 -9.85
CA ILE A 16 13.82 23.19 -8.75
C ILE A 16 14.24 24.56 -9.28
N ASN A 17 13.80 25.62 -8.60
CA ASN A 17 14.30 26.96 -8.80
C ASN A 17 15.45 27.20 -7.82
N GLU A 18 16.68 27.10 -8.31
CA GLU A 18 17.90 27.25 -7.51
C GLU A 18 18.02 28.65 -6.87
N GLU A 19 17.61 29.72 -7.58
CA GLU A 19 17.67 31.09 -7.06
C GLU A 19 16.76 31.30 -5.85
N ARG A 20 15.60 30.63 -5.84
CA ARG A 20 14.59 30.73 -4.78
C ARG A 20 14.66 29.58 -3.78
N GLY A 21 15.51 28.58 -4.01
CA GLY A 21 15.65 27.38 -3.18
C GLY A 21 14.35 26.59 -3.01
N ARG A 22 13.48 26.52 -4.03
CA ARG A 22 12.18 25.83 -3.91
C ARG A 22 11.75 25.11 -5.18
N ALA A 23 10.91 24.09 -5.02
CA ALA A 23 10.18 23.48 -6.14
C ALA A 23 9.09 24.43 -6.67
N GLU A 24 9.04 24.60 -7.99
CA GLU A 24 7.99 25.35 -8.69
C GLU A 24 7.23 24.41 -9.62
N LEU A 25 5.90 24.49 -9.58
CA LEU A 25 4.99 23.69 -10.40
C LEU A 25 5.18 24.02 -11.89
N THR A 26 5.37 23.00 -12.72
CA THR A 26 5.50 23.13 -14.18
C THR A 26 4.34 22.49 -14.93
N ASP A 27 3.75 21.42 -14.38
CA ASP A 27 2.63 20.72 -15.00
C ASP A 27 1.65 20.21 -13.93
N PHE A 28 0.54 20.95 -13.78
CA PHE A 28 -0.50 20.63 -12.82
C PHE A 28 -1.20 19.30 -13.13
N TRP A 29 -1.47 19.02 -14.41
CA TRP A 29 -2.19 17.81 -14.79
C TRP A 29 -1.35 16.58 -14.55
N ARG A 30 -0.05 16.62 -14.85
CA ARG A 30 0.87 15.53 -14.54
C ARG A 30 0.93 15.22 -13.03
N VAL A 31 0.83 16.23 -12.17
CA VAL A 31 0.73 16.02 -10.71
C VAL A 31 -0.55 15.29 -10.31
N LEU A 32 -1.68 15.62 -10.95
CA LEU A 32 -2.97 15.02 -10.64
C LEU A 32 -3.15 13.61 -11.22
N THR A 33 -2.59 13.34 -12.40
CA THR A 33 -2.84 12.10 -13.16
C THR A 33 -1.68 11.11 -13.11
N GLN A 34 -0.66 11.34 -12.29
CA GLN A 34 0.40 10.35 -12.10
C GLN A 34 -0.13 9.04 -11.51
N ASP A 35 0.53 7.93 -11.85
CA ASP A 35 0.11 6.57 -11.48
C ASP A 35 -0.19 6.42 -9.99
N THR A 36 0.66 6.97 -9.13
CA THR A 36 0.51 6.95 -7.67
C THR A 36 -0.79 7.61 -7.23
N ALA A 37 -1.10 8.79 -7.79
CA ALA A 37 -2.29 9.55 -7.43
C ALA A 37 -3.56 8.84 -7.88
N VAL A 38 -3.56 8.29 -9.09
CA VAL A 38 -4.71 7.59 -9.66
C VAL A 38 -4.99 6.29 -8.90
N THR A 39 -3.96 5.45 -8.72
CA THR A 39 -4.11 4.16 -8.01
C THR A 39 -4.47 4.36 -6.54
N GLN A 40 -3.83 5.33 -5.86
CA GLN A 40 -4.15 5.65 -4.48
C GLN A 40 -5.57 6.21 -4.32
N PHE A 41 -6.06 7.02 -5.28
CA PHE A 41 -7.43 7.52 -5.26
C PHE A 41 -8.44 6.37 -5.28
N PHE A 42 -8.31 5.44 -6.23
CA PHE A 42 -9.22 4.31 -6.34
C PHE A 42 -9.17 3.41 -5.10
N HIS A 43 -7.97 3.08 -4.61
CA HIS A 43 -7.84 2.27 -3.39
C HIS A 43 -8.46 2.94 -2.17
N THR A 44 -8.20 4.24 -1.98
CA THR A 44 -8.70 4.97 -0.80
C THR A 44 -10.22 5.11 -0.83
N ILE A 45 -10.82 5.43 -1.99
CA ILE A 45 -12.27 5.63 -2.07
C ILE A 45 -13.03 4.30 -1.89
N THR A 46 -12.53 3.20 -2.46
CA THR A 46 -13.15 1.88 -2.27
C THR A 46 -12.99 1.39 -0.84
N ALA A 47 -11.83 1.63 -0.22
CA ALA A 47 -11.61 1.32 1.19
C ALA A 47 -12.54 2.13 2.11
N ALA A 48 -12.79 3.41 1.80
CA ALA A 48 -13.74 4.23 2.55
C ALA A 48 -15.17 3.66 2.49
N PHE A 49 -15.63 3.20 1.32
CA PHE A 49 -16.91 2.51 1.20
C PHE A 49 -16.94 1.18 1.95
N LEU A 50 -15.85 0.41 1.92
CA LEU A 50 -15.72 -0.84 2.66
C LEU A 50 -15.88 -0.60 4.17
N VAL A 51 -15.16 0.38 4.72
CA VAL A 51 -15.23 0.76 6.14
C VAL A 51 -16.63 1.26 6.50
N GLY A 52 -17.22 2.14 5.69
CA GLY A 52 -18.58 2.64 5.91
C GLY A 52 -19.63 1.53 5.88
N GLY A 53 -19.52 0.60 4.93
CA GLY A 53 -20.38 -0.58 4.84
C GLY A 53 -20.22 -1.49 6.05
N ALA A 54 -18.99 -1.78 6.47
CA ALA A 54 -18.69 -2.61 7.63
C ALA A 54 -19.23 -1.98 8.93
N PHE A 55 -19.14 -0.66 9.07
CA PHE A 55 -19.73 0.08 10.18
C PHE A 55 -21.26 -0.08 10.19
N MET A 56 -21.93 0.09 9.05
CA MET A 56 -23.38 -0.14 8.94
C MET A 56 -23.76 -1.57 9.33
N VAL A 57 -22.99 -2.57 8.88
CA VAL A 57 -23.21 -3.98 9.23
C VAL A 57 -23.08 -4.17 10.74
N GLY A 58 -22.02 -3.64 11.37
CA GLY A 58 -21.79 -3.75 12.81
C GLY A 58 -22.93 -3.16 13.65
N ILE A 59 -23.35 -1.93 13.35
CA ILE A 59 -24.45 -1.27 14.06
C ILE A 59 -25.78 -2.02 13.84
N ALA A 60 -26.07 -2.40 12.60
CA ALA A 60 -27.31 -3.12 12.29
C ALA A 60 -27.37 -4.48 12.99
N ALA A 61 -26.28 -5.25 12.95
CA ALA A 61 -26.17 -6.53 13.62
C ALA A 61 -26.34 -6.38 15.15
N PHE A 62 -25.71 -5.37 15.75
CA PHE A 62 -25.82 -5.09 17.18
C PHE A 62 -27.27 -4.80 17.61
N HIS A 63 -27.99 -3.95 16.88
CA HIS A 63 -29.38 -3.63 17.21
C HIS A 63 -30.34 -4.80 16.94
N LEU A 64 -30.10 -5.59 15.88
CA LEU A 64 -30.89 -6.80 15.60
C LEU A 64 -30.71 -7.87 16.67
N ALA A 65 -29.49 -8.08 17.16
CA ALA A 65 -29.20 -9.00 18.26
C ALA A 65 -29.98 -8.62 19.54
N ARG A 66 -30.20 -7.32 19.75
CA ARG A 66 -31.01 -6.77 20.85
C ARG A 66 -32.50 -6.67 20.55
N LYS A 67 -32.96 -7.18 19.41
CA LYS A 67 -34.36 -7.12 18.94
C LYS A 67 -34.92 -5.68 18.86
N LYS A 68 -34.07 -4.69 18.56
CA LYS A 68 -34.45 -3.26 18.44
C LYS A 68 -34.49 -2.81 16.98
N HIS A 69 -35.43 -1.91 16.67
CA HIS A 69 -35.56 -1.24 15.37
C HIS A 69 -35.49 -2.20 14.16
N ILE A 70 -36.14 -3.37 14.29
CA ILE A 70 -35.94 -4.52 13.39
C ILE A 70 -36.13 -4.18 11.90
N PRO A 71 -37.19 -3.46 11.47
CA PRO A 71 -37.41 -3.20 10.04
C PRO A 71 -36.27 -2.40 9.42
N VAL A 72 -35.86 -1.29 10.07
CA VAL A 72 -34.77 -0.44 9.56
C VAL A 72 -33.43 -1.15 9.63
N MET A 73 -33.13 -1.87 10.72
CA MET A 73 -31.84 -2.54 10.87
C MET A 73 -31.68 -3.72 9.91
N ARG A 74 -32.74 -4.44 9.53
CA ARG A 74 -32.67 -5.46 8.47
C ARG A 74 -32.30 -4.86 7.12
N THR A 75 -32.88 -3.72 6.77
CA THR A 75 -32.56 -3.00 5.53
C THR A 75 -31.13 -2.48 5.56
N SER A 76 -30.72 -1.83 6.66
CA SER A 76 -29.36 -1.34 6.85
C SER A 76 -28.32 -2.46 6.78
N LEU A 77 -28.61 -3.62 7.39
CA LEU A 77 -27.72 -4.79 7.34
C LEU A 77 -27.55 -5.27 5.89
N ARG A 78 -28.64 -5.41 5.13
CA ARG A 78 -28.56 -5.87 3.74
C ARG A 78 -27.75 -4.91 2.87
N LEU A 79 -28.02 -3.60 2.98
CA LEU A 79 -27.28 -2.60 2.24
C LEU A 79 -25.79 -2.62 2.61
N GLY A 80 -25.48 -2.62 3.92
CA GLY A 80 -24.11 -2.70 4.42
C GLY A 80 -23.37 -3.94 3.92
N LEU A 81 -24.00 -5.12 3.94
CA LEU A 81 -23.39 -6.36 3.44
C LEU A 81 -23.07 -6.30 1.95
N ILE A 82 -24.00 -5.79 1.13
CA ILE A 82 -23.76 -5.60 -0.31
C ILE A 82 -22.59 -4.62 -0.53
N THR A 83 -22.60 -3.49 0.19
CA THR A 83 -21.51 -2.50 0.10
C THR A 83 -20.17 -3.13 0.49
N VAL A 84 -20.10 -3.90 1.57
CA VAL A 84 -18.88 -4.58 2.02
C VAL A 84 -18.35 -5.53 0.95
N VAL A 85 -19.21 -6.36 0.36
CA VAL A 85 -18.77 -7.34 -0.66
C VAL A 85 -18.24 -6.60 -1.89
N VAL A 86 -19.00 -5.65 -2.43
CA VAL A 86 -18.60 -4.93 -3.66
C VAL A 86 -17.36 -4.06 -3.41
N ALA A 87 -17.37 -3.25 -2.35
CA ALA A 87 -16.25 -2.39 -2.02
C ALA A 87 -15.00 -3.19 -1.60
N GLY A 88 -15.18 -4.34 -0.95
CA GLY A 88 -14.09 -5.25 -0.58
C GLY A 88 -13.36 -5.80 -1.80
N LEU A 89 -14.10 -6.30 -2.80
CA LEU A 89 -13.53 -6.75 -4.06
C LEU A 89 -12.80 -5.61 -4.79
N LEU A 90 -13.42 -4.44 -4.89
CA LEU A 90 -12.80 -3.28 -5.53
C LEU A 90 -11.54 -2.80 -4.77
N THR A 91 -11.53 -2.89 -3.45
CA THR A 91 -10.37 -2.52 -2.61
C THR A 91 -9.22 -3.52 -2.79
N ALA A 92 -9.51 -4.82 -2.89
CA ALA A 92 -8.50 -5.83 -3.16
C ALA A 92 -7.84 -5.62 -4.53
N VAL A 93 -8.63 -5.43 -5.59
CA VAL A 93 -8.12 -5.21 -6.95
C VAL A 93 -7.31 -3.91 -7.07
N SER A 94 -7.84 -2.82 -6.51
CA SER A 94 -7.12 -1.52 -6.52
C SER A 94 -5.88 -1.54 -5.63
N GLY A 95 -5.89 -2.33 -4.55
CA GLY A 95 -4.76 -2.54 -3.66
C GLY A 95 -3.60 -3.25 -4.35
N ASP A 96 -3.88 -4.32 -5.09
CA ASP A 96 -2.88 -5.00 -5.93
C ASP A 96 -2.26 -4.05 -6.98
N SER A 97 -3.09 -3.25 -7.65
CA SER A 97 -2.61 -2.25 -8.61
C SER A 97 -1.73 -1.19 -7.96
N LEU A 98 -2.12 -0.69 -6.78
CA LEU A 98 -1.35 0.27 -6.00
C LEU A 98 -0.02 -0.34 -5.52
N ALA A 99 -0.03 -1.58 -5.02
CA ALA A 99 1.17 -2.28 -4.54
C ALA A 99 2.21 -2.40 -5.65
N LYS A 100 1.82 -2.78 -6.87
CA LYS A 100 2.72 -2.85 -8.03
C LYS A 100 3.34 -1.51 -8.41
N VAL A 101 2.59 -0.41 -8.28
CA VAL A 101 3.17 0.94 -8.44
C VAL A 101 4.19 1.22 -7.34
N MET A 102 3.90 0.83 -6.10
CA MET A 102 4.81 1.01 -4.96
C MET A 102 6.07 0.16 -5.06
N PHE A 103 6.03 -1.08 -5.58
CA PHE A 103 7.25 -1.86 -5.84
C PHE A 103 8.20 -1.14 -6.80
N ARG A 104 7.67 -0.39 -7.77
CA ARG A 104 8.49 0.35 -8.74
C ARG A 104 9.00 1.69 -8.20
N GLN A 105 8.15 2.42 -7.49
CA GLN A 105 8.44 3.80 -7.08
C GLN A 105 9.01 3.92 -5.67
N GLN A 106 8.67 2.99 -4.78
CA GLN A 106 9.07 2.97 -3.37
C GLN A 106 9.42 1.54 -2.91
N PRO A 107 10.40 0.87 -3.54
CA PRO A 107 10.74 -0.51 -3.23
C PRO A 107 11.11 -0.71 -1.75
N MET A 108 11.83 0.24 -1.14
CA MET A 108 12.22 0.16 0.28
C MET A 108 11.00 0.06 1.21
N LYS A 109 9.93 0.81 0.91
CA LYS A 109 8.69 0.78 1.69
C LYS A 109 8.01 -0.60 1.61
N MET A 110 8.03 -1.20 0.43
CA MET A 110 7.42 -2.52 0.21
C MET A 110 8.24 -3.63 0.85
N ALA A 111 9.57 -3.62 0.66
CA ALA A 111 10.48 -4.59 1.27
C ALA A 111 10.39 -4.54 2.81
N ALA A 112 10.33 -3.33 3.40
CA ALA A 112 10.12 -3.16 4.83
C ALA A 112 8.74 -3.65 5.30
N ALA A 113 7.67 -3.37 4.55
CA ALA A 113 6.32 -3.84 4.89
C ALA A 113 6.20 -5.37 4.88
N GLU A 114 6.95 -6.04 4.01
CA GLU A 114 6.97 -7.51 3.90
C GLU A 114 8.07 -8.14 4.76
N ALA A 115 8.85 -7.34 5.48
CA ALA A 115 10.03 -7.77 6.24
C ALA A 115 11.02 -8.61 5.40
N LEU A 116 11.19 -8.25 4.13
CA LEU A 116 12.12 -8.90 3.20
C LEU A 116 13.49 -8.25 3.31
N TRP A 117 14.40 -8.90 4.03
CA TRP A 117 15.74 -8.37 4.31
C TRP A 117 16.68 -8.48 3.11
N ASP A 118 16.80 -9.68 2.56
CA ASP A 118 17.63 -9.97 1.40
C ASP A 118 16.74 -10.34 0.21
N GLY A 119 17.05 -9.79 -0.94
CA GLY A 119 16.29 -10.02 -2.16
C GLY A 119 16.54 -11.41 -2.69
N GLN A 120 15.47 -12.01 -3.19
CA GLN A 120 15.48 -13.39 -3.65
C GLN A 120 14.45 -13.59 -4.77
N GLU A 121 14.74 -14.59 -5.60
CA GLU A 121 13.73 -15.17 -6.48
C GLU A 121 12.71 -15.95 -5.65
N ARG A 122 11.46 -16.02 -6.11
CA ARG A 122 10.37 -16.65 -5.35
C ARG A 122 10.22 -16.07 -3.94
N ALA A 123 10.37 -14.75 -3.83
CA ALA A 123 10.21 -14.02 -2.59
C ALA A 123 8.89 -14.41 -1.90
N PRO A 124 8.95 -14.74 -0.60
CA PRO A 124 7.79 -15.20 0.13
C PRO A 124 6.95 -13.99 0.58
N PHE A 125 5.63 -14.16 0.59
CA PHE A 125 4.72 -13.19 1.21
C PHE A 125 4.64 -13.45 2.71
N SER A 126 4.87 -12.42 3.52
CA SER A 126 4.85 -12.58 4.98
C SER A 126 3.41 -12.51 5.50
N ILE A 127 2.90 -13.63 6.02
CA ILE A 127 1.63 -13.64 6.77
C ILE A 127 1.84 -12.98 8.13
N PHE A 128 2.99 -13.26 8.75
CA PHE A 128 3.41 -12.68 10.01
C PHE A 128 4.92 -12.70 10.10
N ALA A 129 5.53 -11.55 10.41
CA ALA A 129 6.94 -11.46 10.73
C ALA A 129 7.16 -10.57 11.95
N TYR A 130 8.17 -10.92 12.74
CA TYR A 130 8.72 -10.07 13.79
C TYR A 130 10.20 -9.85 13.48
N GLY A 131 10.51 -8.68 12.92
CA GLY A 131 11.85 -8.28 12.50
C GLY A 131 12.73 -7.88 13.69
N ASP A 132 14.00 -8.31 13.66
CA ASP A 132 15.06 -7.68 14.44
C ASP A 132 15.85 -6.75 13.51
N VAL A 133 15.58 -5.45 13.64
CA VAL A 133 16.21 -4.43 12.78
C VAL A 133 17.71 -4.30 13.05
N SER A 134 18.14 -4.63 14.28
CA SER A 134 19.56 -4.55 14.66
C SER A 134 20.38 -5.67 14.04
N GLU A 135 19.80 -6.86 13.95
CA GLU A 135 20.43 -8.05 13.37
C GLU A 135 20.13 -8.22 11.87
N GLY A 136 19.24 -7.41 11.31
CA GLY A 136 18.95 -7.39 9.87
C GLY A 136 18.25 -8.65 9.36
N HIS A 137 17.45 -9.30 10.22
CA HIS A 137 16.67 -10.49 9.84
C HIS A 137 15.38 -10.61 10.67
N ASN A 138 14.52 -11.55 10.30
CA ASN A 138 13.29 -11.85 11.04
C ASN A 138 13.56 -12.88 12.14
N SER A 139 13.23 -12.53 13.38
CA SER A 139 13.30 -13.48 14.49
C SER A 139 12.15 -14.50 14.48
N VAL A 140 10.99 -14.11 13.94
CA VAL A 140 9.86 -14.99 13.65
C VAL A 140 9.34 -14.67 12.25
N GLU A 141 9.12 -15.70 11.43
CA GLU A 141 8.55 -15.55 10.10
C GLU A 141 7.58 -16.69 9.78
N ILE A 142 6.36 -16.33 9.39
CA ILE A 142 5.37 -17.21 8.78
C ILE A 142 5.09 -16.65 7.41
N SER A 143 5.55 -17.33 6.37
CA SER A 143 5.50 -16.81 5.01
C SER A 143 5.10 -17.86 3.97
N LEU A 144 4.59 -17.39 2.83
CA LEU A 144 4.16 -18.20 1.69
C LEU A 144 5.10 -17.99 0.50
N PRO A 145 5.92 -18.99 0.13
CA PRO A 145 6.90 -18.85 -0.95
C PRO A 145 6.30 -18.42 -2.29
N GLY A 146 7.00 -17.54 -3.01
CA GLY A 146 6.64 -17.09 -4.37
C GLY A 146 5.42 -16.17 -4.48
N VAL A 147 4.64 -16.00 -3.41
CA VAL A 147 3.45 -15.15 -3.43
C VAL A 147 3.83 -13.68 -3.53
N LEU A 148 4.87 -13.23 -2.83
CA LEU A 148 5.32 -11.82 -2.92
C LEU A 148 5.84 -11.49 -4.32
N SER A 149 6.64 -12.38 -4.92
CA SER A 149 7.07 -12.24 -6.32
C SER A 149 5.88 -12.11 -7.28
N PHE A 150 4.83 -12.91 -7.09
CA PHE A 150 3.61 -12.80 -7.89
C PHE A 150 2.87 -11.47 -7.65
N LEU A 151 2.73 -11.04 -6.40
CA LEU A 151 2.07 -9.76 -6.07
C LEU A 151 2.87 -8.55 -6.59
N ALA A 152 4.19 -8.63 -6.60
CA ALA A 152 5.06 -7.57 -7.09
C ALA A 152 5.06 -7.47 -8.62
N ASN A 153 5.17 -8.60 -9.32
CA ASN A 153 5.48 -8.61 -10.76
C ASN A 153 4.57 -9.49 -11.63
N ASN A 154 3.57 -10.16 -11.06
CA ASN A 154 2.75 -11.22 -11.70
C ASN A 154 3.55 -12.46 -12.15
N ASP A 155 4.76 -12.65 -11.64
CA ASP A 155 5.58 -13.84 -11.87
C ASP A 155 6.09 -14.37 -10.53
N PRO A 156 5.66 -15.57 -10.10
CA PRO A 156 6.11 -16.18 -8.84
C PRO A 156 7.61 -16.43 -8.76
N ASN A 157 8.35 -16.42 -9.87
CA ASN A 157 9.79 -16.63 -9.90
C ASN A 157 10.59 -15.31 -10.01
N SER A 158 9.90 -14.17 -10.14
CA SER A 158 10.59 -12.88 -10.27
C SER A 158 11.41 -12.56 -9.02
N TYR A 159 12.56 -11.94 -9.24
CA TYR A 159 13.37 -11.38 -8.18
C TYR A 159 12.69 -10.15 -7.56
N VAL A 160 12.62 -10.11 -6.24
CA VAL A 160 12.17 -8.94 -5.48
C VAL A 160 13.33 -8.47 -4.61
N PRO A 161 13.78 -7.21 -4.73
CA PRO A 161 14.91 -6.71 -3.94
C PRO A 161 14.50 -6.55 -2.46
N GLY A 162 15.40 -6.93 -1.56
CA GLY A 162 15.22 -6.78 -0.12
C GLY A 162 15.73 -5.45 0.41
N ILE A 163 15.49 -5.18 1.69
CA ILE A 163 15.94 -3.99 2.41
C ILE A 163 17.45 -3.75 2.22
N ASN A 164 18.26 -4.80 2.33
CA ASN A 164 19.72 -4.71 2.24
C ASN A 164 20.18 -4.38 0.81
N ASP A 165 19.53 -4.94 -0.21
CA ASP A 165 19.85 -4.65 -1.62
C ASP A 165 19.52 -3.20 -1.96
N ILE A 166 18.34 -2.73 -1.54
CA ILE A 166 17.86 -1.37 -1.83
C ILE A 166 18.69 -0.33 -1.06
N ASN A 167 19.11 -0.65 0.16
CA ASN A 167 20.02 0.21 0.93
C ASN A 167 21.37 0.34 0.22
N LYS A 168 21.93 -0.76 -0.26
CA LYS A 168 23.18 -0.77 -1.03
C LYS A 168 23.05 0.04 -2.33
N GLU A 169 21.98 -0.16 -3.11
CA GLU A 169 21.71 0.62 -4.32
C GLU A 169 21.59 2.12 -4.00
N SER A 170 20.95 2.47 -2.88
CA SER A 170 20.80 3.86 -2.44
C SER A 170 22.14 4.48 -2.04
N GLN A 171 23.03 3.73 -1.38
CA GLN A 171 24.39 4.17 -1.07
C GLN A 171 25.21 4.44 -2.34
N GLU A 172 25.07 3.58 -3.36
CA GLU A 172 25.72 3.77 -4.65
C GLU A 172 25.22 5.03 -5.38
N LYS A 173 23.91 5.31 -5.28
CA LYS A 173 23.27 6.42 -5.99
C LYS A 173 23.40 7.77 -5.30
N TYR A 174 23.30 7.81 -3.98
CA TYR A 174 23.21 9.05 -3.19
C TYR A 174 24.42 9.29 -2.28
N GLY A 175 25.34 8.32 -2.20
CA GLY A 175 26.54 8.39 -1.37
C GLY A 175 26.39 7.64 -0.03
N PRO A 176 27.49 7.53 0.73
CA PRO A 176 27.53 6.74 1.97
C PRO A 176 26.49 7.20 2.99
N GLY A 177 25.70 6.27 3.52
CA GLY A 177 24.63 6.53 4.49
C GLY A 177 23.82 5.27 4.79
N ASP A 178 22.94 5.34 5.78
CA ASP A 178 21.93 4.32 6.03
C ASP A 178 20.58 4.82 5.54
N TYR A 179 20.04 4.16 4.51
CA TYR A 179 18.77 4.51 3.87
C TYR A 179 17.64 3.57 4.29
N ARG A 180 17.89 2.68 5.26
CA ARG A 180 16.85 1.81 5.83
C ARG A 180 15.88 2.63 6.69
N PRO A 181 14.60 2.28 6.71
CA PRO A 181 13.64 2.89 7.62
C PRO A 181 13.95 2.51 9.08
N ASN A 182 13.72 3.46 10.00
CA ASN A 182 13.88 3.28 11.44
C ASN A 182 12.79 2.39 12.05
#